data_AF-D3P2U1-F1
#
_entry.id   AF-D3P2U1-F1
#
_cell.length_a   1.000
_cell.length_b   1.000
_cell.length_c   1.000
_cell.angle_alpha   90.00
_cell.angle_beta   90.00
_cell.angle_gamma   90.00
#
_symmetry.space_group_name_H-M   'P 1'
#
loop_
_entity.id
_entity.type
_entity.pdbx_description
1 polymer ?
#
loop_
_entity_poly.entity_id
_entity_poly.type
_entity_poly.pdbx_seq_one_letter_code
_entity_poly.pdbx_strand_id
1 'polypeptide(L)'
;MIWKGTGDAPGSARPRLPGSVFPMPHDVSSHRWSVAPAQRALDHEPLGADAHAAFARLVVRLHGEAQALGRRMADAGTIELVEREGGAQVLFRAHHGEDCGEGLHRLIGDFDLHLTHDGRAAIHMRIRGDVPPAEVLDFDRVTADHLRARLHAFETGCRRLPTARAA
;
A
#
# COMPACT_ATOMS: atom_id res chain seq x y z
N MET A 1 -14.33 51.78 50.68
CA MET A 1 -15.26 50.73 50.20
C MET A 1 -15.15 50.69 48.69
N ILE A 2 -14.57 49.60 48.17
CA ILE A 2 -14.62 48.99 46.82
C ILE A 2 -14.50 49.88 45.55
N TRP A 3 -13.40 49.63 44.80
CA TRP A 3 -13.10 50.04 43.41
C TRP A 3 -13.89 49.24 42.36
N LYS A 4 -14.26 49.88 41.23
CA LYS A 4 -13.86 49.48 39.85
C LYS A 4 -14.56 50.34 38.78
N GLY A 5 -13.78 50.84 37.82
CA GLY A 5 -14.30 51.28 36.52
C GLY A 5 -13.47 52.34 35.79
N THR A 6 -12.42 51.93 35.09
CA THR A 6 -11.76 52.63 33.96
C THR A 6 -10.89 51.57 33.28
N GLY A 7 -10.83 51.36 31.97
CA GLY A 7 -11.12 52.18 30.82
C GLY A 7 -10.07 51.79 29.76
N ASP A 8 -10.50 51.74 28.49
CA ASP A 8 -9.70 51.82 27.26
C ASP A 8 -8.65 50.75 26.89
N ALA A 9 -8.93 50.08 25.76
CA ALA A 9 -7.96 49.69 24.73
C ALA A 9 -7.59 50.94 23.88
N PRO A 10 -6.56 50.98 22.98
CA PRO A 10 -5.88 49.88 22.31
C PRO A 10 -4.34 50.06 22.15
N GLY A 11 -3.62 48.95 21.93
CA GLY A 11 -2.17 49.00 21.68
C GLY A 11 -1.66 47.67 21.13
N SER A 12 -1.56 47.58 19.81
CA SER A 12 -0.94 46.50 19.06
C SER A 12 0.49 46.21 19.52
N ALA A 13 0.68 45.13 20.28
CA ALA A 13 1.96 44.43 20.42
C ALA A 13 1.69 42.93 20.44
N ARG A 14 1.72 42.31 19.26
CA ARG A 14 1.68 40.86 19.08
C ARG A 14 2.81 40.21 19.89
N PRO A 15 2.53 39.31 20.85
CA PRO A 15 3.53 38.33 21.24
C PRO A 15 3.65 37.34 20.08
N ARG A 16 4.83 37.27 19.45
CA ARG A 16 5.16 36.24 18.47
C ARG A 16 5.03 34.88 19.18
N LEU A 17 3.99 34.13 18.82
CA LEU A 17 3.90 32.71 19.18
C LEU A 17 5.12 32.00 18.59
N PRO A 18 5.93 31.27 19.37
CA PRO A 18 6.87 30.34 18.78
C PRO A 18 6.05 29.33 17.99
N GLY A 19 6.39 29.18 16.70
CA GLY A 19 5.69 28.33 15.75
C GLY A 19 5.49 26.93 16.30
N SER A 20 4.28 26.65 16.77
CA SER A 20 3.77 25.30 16.87
C SER A 20 3.41 24.88 15.45
N VAL A 21 4.41 24.35 14.76
CA VAL A 21 4.23 23.44 13.63
C VAL A 21 3.20 22.42 14.09
N PHE A 22 1.97 22.54 13.60
CA PHE A 22 1.01 21.46 13.68
C PHE A 22 1.71 20.26 13.03
N PRO A 23 1.87 19.12 13.72
CA PRO A 23 2.25 17.93 13.00
C PRO A 23 1.12 17.67 12.01
N MET A 24 1.40 17.93 10.73
CA MET A 24 0.66 17.31 9.65
C MET A 24 0.53 15.84 10.04
N PRO A 25 -0.67 15.24 10.01
CA PRO A 25 -0.75 13.80 10.07
C PRO A 25 0.05 13.32 8.87
N HIS A 26 1.29 12.86 9.10
CA HIS A 26 1.95 11.98 8.17
C HIS A 26 0.91 10.95 7.82
N ASP A 27 0.66 10.75 6.54
CA ASP A 27 -0.27 9.76 6.06
C ASP A 27 0.24 8.39 6.53
N VAL A 28 -0.19 8.01 7.73
CA VAL A 28 0.17 6.77 8.41
C VAL A 28 -0.75 5.65 7.88
N SER A 29 -0.93 5.58 6.57
CA SER A 29 -1.51 4.43 5.89
C SER A 29 -0.44 3.42 5.44
N SER A 30 0.76 3.51 6.01
CA SER A 30 1.82 2.50 5.95
C SER A 30 1.78 1.53 7.14
N HIS A 31 0.70 1.55 7.93
CA HIS A 31 0.58 0.69 9.11
C HIS A 31 0.45 -0.79 8.72
N ARG A 32 1.62 -1.42 8.74
CA ARG A 32 1.94 -2.64 9.48
C ARG A 32 1.38 -3.94 8.91
N TRP A 33 2.22 -4.57 8.09
CA TRP A 33 2.65 -5.93 8.48
C TRP A 33 3.39 -5.84 9.82
N SER A 34 2.64 -5.72 10.92
CA SER A 34 3.16 -6.15 12.22
C SER A 34 2.90 -7.64 12.30
N VAL A 35 3.77 -8.41 11.66
CA VAL A 35 4.30 -9.55 12.39
C VAL A 35 5.10 -8.89 13.51
N ALA A 36 4.62 -8.98 14.75
CA ALA A 36 5.26 -8.31 15.88
C ALA A 36 6.75 -8.71 15.89
N PRO A 37 7.70 -7.82 16.25
CA PRO A 37 9.10 -8.21 16.43
C PRO A 37 9.27 -9.46 17.33
N ALA A 38 8.32 -9.70 18.24
CA ALA A 38 8.24 -10.90 19.07
C ALA A 38 7.97 -12.22 18.31
N GLN A 39 7.40 -12.20 17.10
CA GLN A 39 7.20 -13.37 16.24
C GLN A 39 8.43 -13.72 15.39
N ARG A 40 9.41 -12.80 15.25
CA ARG A 40 10.72 -13.11 14.66
C ARG A 40 11.60 -13.97 15.58
N ALA A 41 11.27 -14.03 16.87
CA ALA A 41 12.07 -14.68 17.92
C ALA A 41 11.42 -15.96 18.48
N LEU A 42 10.48 -16.56 17.75
CA LEU A 42 10.09 -17.95 17.98
C LEU A 42 10.99 -18.80 17.07
N ASP A 43 11.74 -19.73 17.66
CA ASP A 43 12.80 -20.51 17.02
C ASP A 43 12.40 -21.05 15.63
N HIS A 44 12.86 -20.40 14.57
CA HIS A 44 12.60 -20.87 13.20
C HIS A 44 13.83 -21.62 12.71
N GLU A 45 13.64 -22.91 12.43
CA GLU A 45 14.53 -23.63 11.53
C GLU A 45 14.58 -22.84 10.20
N PRO A 46 15.78 -22.48 9.69
CA PRO A 46 15.87 -21.72 8.46
C PRO A 46 15.21 -22.51 7.34
N LEU A 47 14.33 -21.85 6.58
CA LEU A 47 13.72 -22.47 5.41
C LEU A 47 14.81 -23.02 4.48
N GLY A 48 14.60 -24.23 3.99
CA GLY A 48 15.53 -24.86 3.06
C GLY A 48 15.71 -24.03 1.79
N ALA A 49 16.91 -24.12 1.18
CA ALA A 49 17.23 -23.42 -0.07
C ALA A 49 16.21 -23.70 -1.19
N ASP A 50 15.59 -24.89 -1.19
CA ASP A 50 14.57 -25.27 -2.17
C ASP A 50 13.28 -24.44 -2.06
N ALA A 51 12.87 -24.07 -0.85
CA ALA A 51 11.70 -23.21 -0.63
C ALA A 51 11.97 -21.80 -1.14
N HIS A 52 13.16 -21.26 -0.85
CA HIS A 52 13.59 -19.96 -1.39
C HIS A 52 13.69 -19.99 -2.93
N ALA A 53 14.24 -21.05 -3.51
CA ALA A 53 14.33 -21.20 -4.96
C ALA A 53 12.95 -21.33 -5.62
N ALA A 54 12.02 -22.06 -5.00
CA ALA A 54 10.64 -22.18 -5.47
C ALA A 54 9.91 -20.84 -5.42
N PHE A 55 10.03 -20.12 -4.31
CA PHE A 55 9.44 -18.80 -4.15
C PHE A 55 10.04 -17.78 -5.14
N ALA A 56 11.35 -17.78 -5.36
CA ALA A 56 12.00 -16.92 -6.33
C ALA A 56 11.45 -17.12 -7.76
N ARG A 57 11.10 -18.36 -8.14
CA ARG A 57 10.44 -18.64 -9.44
C ARG A 57 9.05 -18.02 -9.52
N LEU A 58 8.30 -17.98 -8.42
CA LEU A 58 7.01 -17.30 -8.36
C LEU A 58 7.15 -15.78 -8.46
N VAL A 59 8.16 -15.19 -7.81
CA VAL A 59 8.47 -13.75 -7.94
C VAL A 59 8.81 -13.40 -9.39
N VAL A 60 9.70 -14.16 -10.05
CA VAL A 60 10.01 -13.96 -11.47
C VAL A 60 8.77 -14.05 -12.36
N ARG A 61 7.84 -14.96 -12.04
CA ARG A 61 6.56 -15.05 -12.76
C ARG A 61 5.68 -13.82 -12.52
N LEU A 62 5.55 -13.37 -11.27
CA LEU A 62 4.84 -12.15 -10.92
C LEU A 62 5.40 -10.94 -11.69
N HIS A 63 6.72 -10.86 -11.87
CA HIS A 63 7.33 -9.80 -12.67
C HIS A 63 6.81 -9.79 -14.10
N GLY A 64 6.79 -10.95 -14.76
CA GLY A 64 6.26 -11.08 -16.12
C GLY A 64 4.78 -10.71 -16.23
N GLU A 65 3.97 -11.17 -15.28
CA GLU A 65 2.52 -10.87 -15.24
C GLU A 65 2.26 -9.40 -14.90
N ALA A 66 3.06 -8.77 -14.03
CA ALA A 66 2.97 -7.36 -13.69
C ALA A 66 3.35 -6.46 -14.87
N GLN A 67 4.35 -6.84 -15.68
CA GLN A 67 4.67 -6.14 -16.92
C GLN A 67 3.51 -6.23 -17.94
N ALA A 68 2.90 -7.41 -18.08
CA ALA A 68 1.74 -7.58 -18.93
C ALA A 68 0.54 -6.76 -18.43
N LEU A 69 0.31 -6.74 -17.12
CA LEU A 69 -0.71 -5.92 -16.47
C LEU A 69 -0.46 -4.42 -16.71
N GLY A 70 0.78 -3.96 -16.59
CA GLY A 70 1.17 -2.58 -16.87
C GLY A 70 0.82 -2.15 -18.30
N ARG A 71 1.05 -3.01 -19.30
CA ARG A 71 0.63 -2.74 -20.68
C ARG A 71 -0.89 -2.66 -20.82
N ARG A 72 -1.63 -3.54 -20.12
CA ARG A 72 -3.09 -3.54 -20.15
C ARG A 72 -3.71 -2.35 -19.42
N MET A 73 -3.04 -1.79 -18.41
CA MET A 73 -3.54 -0.69 -17.58
C MET A 73 -2.94 0.68 -17.94
N ALA A 74 -2.11 0.76 -18.97
CA ALA A 74 -1.41 1.98 -19.37
C ALA A 74 -2.33 3.15 -19.75
N ASP A 75 -3.58 2.87 -20.12
CA ASP A 75 -4.64 3.85 -20.37
C ASP A 75 -5.21 4.48 -19.09
N ALA A 76 -5.14 3.76 -17.96
CA ALA A 76 -5.81 4.11 -16.72
C ALA A 76 -4.84 4.57 -15.63
N GLY A 77 -3.60 4.10 -15.66
CA GLY A 77 -2.63 4.35 -14.60
C GLY A 77 -1.26 3.72 -14.85
N THR A 78 -0.42 3.81 -13.82
CA THR A 78 0.91 3.21 -13.78
C THR A 78 0.89 1.99 -12.88
N ILE A 79 1.49 0.90 -13.35
CA ILE A 79 1.81 -0.27 -12.54
C ILE A 79 3.29 -0.18 -12.15
N GLU A 80 3.56 -0.22 -10.85
CA GLU A 80 4.92 -0.24 -10.29
C GLU A 80 5.15 -1.59 -9.61
N LEU A 81 6.38 -2.10 -9.72
CA LEU A 81 6.79 -3.34 -9.09
C LEU A 81 7.91 -3.04 -8.10
N VAL A 82 7.72 -3.45 -6.85
CA VAL A 82 8.63 -3.20 -5.74
C VAL A 82 9.08 -4.54 -5.16
N GLU A 83 10.36 -4.84 -5.27
CA GLU A 83 10.96 -5.98 -4.58
C GLU A 83 11.15 -5.66 -3.09
N ARG A 84 10.87 -6.63 -2.23
CA ARG A 84 11.02 -6.55 -0.78
C ARG A 84 11.81 -7.76 -0.30
N GLU A 85 12.42 -7.65 0.88
CA GLU A 85 12.99 -8.83 1.53
C GLU A 85 11.88 -9.88 1.73
N GLY A 86 12.05 -11.06 1.12
CA GLY A 86 11.09 -12.15 1.20
C GLY A 86 9.86 -12.02 0.28
N GLY A 87 9.82 -11.09 -0.68
CA GLY A 87 8.64 -10.93 -1.54
C GLY A 87 8.72 -9.88 -2.64
N ALA A 88 7.59 -9.67 -3.31
CA ALA A 88 7.39 -8.62 -4.30
C ALA A 88 5.98 -8.04 -4.21
N GLN A 89 5.87 -6.76 -4.54
CA GLN A 89 4.66 -5.96 -4.43
C GLN A 89 4.37 -5.27 -5.75
N VAL A 90 3.14 -5.39 -6.26
CA VAL A 90 2.63 -4.65 -7.41
C VAL A 90 1.74 -3.52 -6.90
N LEU A 91 2.00 -2.29 -7.34
CA LEU A 91 1.23 -1.10 -6.98
C LEU A 91 0.54 -0.56 -8.22
N PHE A 92 -0.73 -0.18 -8.10
CA PHE A 92 -1.45 0.53 -9.15
C PHE A 92 -1.76 1.98 -8.74
N ARG A 93 -1.36 2.93 -9.58
CA ARG A 93 -1.63 4.35 -9.41
C ARG A 93 -2.37 4.91 -10.62
N ALA A 94 -3.57 5.46 -10.43
CA ALA A 94 -4.38 5.98 -11.55
C ALA A 94 -3.84 7.32 -12.10
N HIS A 95 -4.17 7.64 -13.36
CA HIS A 95 -3.69 8.82 -14.09
C HIS A 95 -4.51 10.12 -13.92
N HIS A 96 -5.78 10.15 -13.46
CA HIS A 96 -6.65 11.36 -13.56
C HIS A 96 -7.07 12.01 -12.22
N GLY A 97 -7.35 13.33 -12.13
CA GLY A 97 -7.50 14.39 -13.15
C GLY A 97 -7.42 15.85 -12.64
N GLU A 98 -7.48 16.81 -13.58
CA GLU A 98 -7.04 18.23 -13.54
C GLU A 98 -7.80 19.21 -12.61
N ASP A 99 -8.84 18.81 -11.87
CA ASP A 99 -9.71 19.77 -11.19
C ASP A 99 -9.38 20.07 -9.71
N CYS A 100 -8.30 19.52 -9.16
CA CYS A 100 -7.93 19.77 -7.76
C CYS A 100 -6.44 20.05 -7.53
N GLY A 101 -5.74 20.69 -8.48
CA GLY A 101 -4.49 21.43 -8.18
C GLY A 101 -3.29 20.66 -7.59
N GLU A 102 -3.39 19.35 -7.37
CA GLU A 102 -2.30 18.53 -6.85
C GLU A 102 -2.05 17.38 -7.83
N GLY A 103 -1.06 17.57 -8.68
CA GLY A 103 -0.51 16.50 -9.50
C GLY A 103 0.01 15.35 -8.63
N LEU A 104 0.02 14.16 -9.25
CA LEU A 104 0.71 12.91 -8.90
C LEU A 104 -0.22 11.73 -8.53
N HIS A 105 -0.22 10.76 -9.45
CA HIS A 105 -0.39 9.31 -9.26
C HIS A 105 -0.89 8.84 -7.88
N ARG A 106 -2.21 8.91 -7.65
CA ARG A 106 -2.84 8.40 -6.42
C ARG A 106 -2.78 6.86 -6.40
N LEU A 107 -2.27 6.27 -5.31
CA LEU A 107 -2.31 4.82 -5.09
C LEU A 107 -3.76 4.35 -4.94
N ILE A 108 -4.16 3.40 -5.77
CA ILE A 108 -5.52 2.84 -5.83
C ILE A 108 -5.57 1.44 -5.25
N GLY A 109 -4.53 0.65 -5.48
CA GLY A 109 -4.44 -0.70 -4.94
C GLY A 109 -3.02 -1.23 -4.91
N ASP A 110 -2.84 -2.26 -4.11
CA ASP A 110 -1.62 -3.04 -3.98
C ASP A 110 -1.93 -4.55 -4.05
N PHE A 111 -0.98 -5.29 -4.57
CA PHE A 111 -0.98 -6.74 -4.66
C PHE A 111 0.38 -7.24 -4.20
N ASP A 112 0.42 -7.95 -3.08
CA ASP A 112 1.64 -8.44 -2.46
C ASP A 112 1.75 -9.94 -2.56
N LEU A 113 2.96 -10.41 -2.84
CA LEU A 113 3.36 -11.81 -2.79
C LEU A 113 4.56 -11.94 -1.85
N HIS A 114 4.46 -12.73 -0.78
CA HIS A 114 5.58 -12.96 0.14
C HIS A 114 5.71 -14.42 0.57
N LEU A 115 6.92 -14.78 0.97
CA LEU A 115 7.27 -16.08 1.52
C LEU A 115 6.91 -16.11 3.00
N THR A 116 6.06 -17.04 3.39
CA THR A 116 5.73 -17.29 4.79
C THR A 116 6.80 -18.15 5.46
N HIS A 117 6.84 -18.09 6.80
CA HIS A 117 7.78 -18.86 7.61
C HIS A 117 7.57 -20.38 7.53
N ASP A 118 6.37 -20.85 7.18
CA ASP A 118 6.05 -22.26 6.94
C ASP A 118 6.37 -22.72 5.50
N GLY A 119 7.07 -21.89 4.71
CA GLY A 119 7.51 -22.25 3.37
C GLY A 119 6.38 -22.25 2.35
N ARG A 120 5.46 -21.29 2.46
CA ARG A 120 4.32 -21.09 1.55
C ARG A 120 4.33 -19.70 0.93
N ALA A 121 3.51 -19.51 -0.11
CA ALA A 121 3.30 -18.22 -0.75
C ALA A 121 2.03 -17.59 -0.15
N ALA A 122 2.16 -16.39 0.38
CA ALA A 122 1.01 -15.59 0.78
C ALA A 122 0.75 -14.48 -0.23
N ILE A 123 -0.49 -14.37 -0.68
CA ILE A 123 -1.00 -13.31 -1.54
C ILE A 123 -1.88 -12.39 -0.69
N HIS A 124 -1.57 -11.10 -0.72
CA HIS A 124 -2.45 -10.06 -0.20
C HIS A 124 -2.86 -9.15 -1.35
N MET A 125 -4.12 -8.73 -1.34
CA MET A 125 -4.64 -7.80 -2.31
C MET A 125 -5.44 -6.74 -1.57
N ARG A 126 -5.19 -5.48 -1.89
CA ARG A 126 -5.92 -4.34 -1.35
C ARG A 126 -6.27 -3.43 -2.49
N ILE A 127 -7.54 -3.07 -2.56
CA ILE A 127 -8.06 -2.14 -3.55
C ILE A 127 -8.85 -1.13 -2.72
N ARG A 128 -8.68 0.16 -2.94
CA ARG A 128 -9.27 1.20 -2.06
C ARG A 128 -10.72 0.87 -1.65
N GLY A 129 -10.93 0.72 -0.34
CA GLY A 129 -12.25 0.38 0.24
C GLY A 129 -12.57 -1.11 0.34
N ASP A 130 -11.68 -1.98 -0.15
CA ASP A 130 -11.79 -3.44 -0.13
C ASP A 130 -10.45 -4.11 0.23
N VAL A 131 -10.49 -4.95 1.25
CA VAL A 131 -9.33 -5.69 1.76
C VAL A 131 -9.76 -7.13 1.99
N PRO A 132 -9.74 -7.98 0.95
CA PRO A 132 -9.98 -9.40 1.13
C PRO A 132 -8.94 -10.03 2.08
N PRO A 133 -9.28 -11.14 2.73
CA PRO A 133 -8.34 -11.87 3.57
C PRO A 133 -7.15 -12.38 2.74
N ALA A 134 -6.02 -12.56 3.41
CA ALA A 134 -4.81 -13.13 2.85
C ALA A 134 -5.05 -14.58 2.38
N GLU A 135 -4.46 -14.93 1.24
CA GLU A 135 -4.52 -16.28 0.70
C GLU A 135 -3.14 -16.94 0.82
N VAL A 136 -3.07 -18.08 1.49
CA VAL A 136 -1.82 -18.84 1.68
C VAL A 136 -1.87 -20.10 0.83
N LEU A 137 -0.84 -20.33 0.03
CA LEU A 137 -0.78 -21.35 -1.01
C LEU A 137 0.54 -22.10 -0.95
N ASP A 138 0.51 -23.40 -1.23
CA ASP A 138 1.73 -24.18 -1.45
C ASP A 138 2.43 -23.75 -2.76
N PHE A 139 3.64 -24.27 -3.04
CA PHE A 139 4.39 -23.94 -4.26
C PHE A 139 4.15 -24.95 -5.38
N ASP A 140 2.98 -24.90 -6.01
CA ASP A 140 2.65 -25.81 -7.09
C ASP A 140 2.20 -25.06 -8.37
N ARG A 141 1.76 -25.83 -9.36
CA ARG A 141 1.26 -25.27 -10.63
C ARG A 141 -0.06 -24.50 -10.42
N VAL A 142 -0.85 -24.86 -9.41
CA VAL A 142 -2.09 -24.17 -9.05
C VAL A 142 -1.78 -22.76 -8.57
N THR A 143 -0.67 -22.56 -7.83
CA THR A 143 -0.22 -21.24 -7.37
C THR A 143 0.00 -20.26 -8.52
N ALA A 144 0.50 -20.75 -9.66
CA ALA A 144 0.72 -19.93 -10.84
C ALA A 144 -0.58 -19.49 -11.54
N ASP A 145 -1.53 -20.41 -11.71
CA ASP A 145 -2.83 -20.11 -12.31
C ASP A 145 -3.66 -19.22 -11.37
N HIS A 146 -3.55 -19.47 -10.06
CA HIS A 146 -4.16 -18.66 -9.02
C HIS A 146 -3.61 -17.24 -9.01
N LEU A 147 -2.29 -17.06 -9.11
CA LEU A 147 -1.64 -15.75 -9.22
C LEU A 147 -2.24 -14.93 -10.38
N ARG A 148 -2.38 -15.53 -11.55
CA ARG A 148 -2.97 -14.88 -12.72
C ARG A 148 -4.44 -14.51 -12.47
N ALA A 149 -5.22 -15.41 -11.90
CA ALA A 149 -6.62 -15.15 -11.58
C ALA A 149 -6.78 -13.98 -10.60
N ARG A 150 -5.91 -13.89 -9.59
CA ARG A 150 -5.94 -12.81 -8.59
C ARG A 150 -5.45 -11.47 -9.16
N LEU A 151 -4.44 -11.46 -10.03
CA LEU A 151 -4.06 -10.24 -10.75
C LEU A 151 -5.17 -9.75 -11.70
N HIS A 152 -5.93 -10.64 -12.32
CA HIS A 152 -7.10 -10.26 -13.12
C HIS A 152 -8.23 -9.68 -12.24
N ALA A 153 -8.47 -10.25 -11.05
CA ALA A 153 -9.41 -9.68 -10.09
C ALA A 153 -8.95 -8.30 -9.60
N PHE A 154 -7.65 -8.13 -9.34
CA PHE A 154 -7.03 -6.86 -8.99
C PHE A 154 -7.24 -5.80 -10.07
N GLU A 155 -6.94 -6.12 -11.33
CA GLU A 155 -7.17 -5.26 -12.49
C GLU A 155 -8.63 -4.81 -12.56
N THR A 156 -9.55 -5.79 -12.46
CA THR A 156 -10.99 -5.54 -12.51
C THR A 156 -11.45 -4.63 -11.38
N GLY A 157 -10.99 -4.88 -10.15
CA GLY A 157 -11.35 -4.06 -8.98
C GLY A 157 -10.81 -2.63 -9.09
N CYS A 158 -9.55 -2.47 -9.52
CA CYS A 158 -8.93 -1.16 -9.72
C CYS A 158 -9.67 -0.34 -10.79
N ARG A 159 -10.14 -0.97 -11.88
CA ARG A 159 -10.92 -0.31 -12.93
C ARG A 159 -12.35 0.04 -12.51
N ARG A 160 -12.95 -0.70 -11.56
CA ARG A 160 -14.32 -0.48 -11.09
C ARG A 160 -14.47 0.68 -10.11
N LEU A 161 -13.39 1.06 -9.44
CA LEU A 161 -13.43 2.22 -8.56
C LEU A 161 -13.75 3.45 -9.41
N PRO A 162 -14.83 4.20 -9.09
CA PRO A 162 -15.10 5.44 -9.78
C PRO A 162 -13.88 6.34 -9.56
N THR A 163 -13.14 6.63 -10.64
CA THR A 163 -12.39 7.87 -10.78
C THR A 163 -13.35 8.96 -10.32
N ALA A 164 -13.10 9.51 -9.13
CA ALA A 164 -14.12 10.15 -8.32
C ALA A 164 -14.92 11.15 -9.16
N ARG A 165 -16.25 11.00 -9.08
CA ARG A 165 -17.27 11.86 -9.71
C ARG A 165 -16.80 13.30 -9.82
N ALA A 166 -16.85 13.83 -11.05
CA ALA A 166 -17.19 15.22 -11.28
C ALA A 166 -18.41 15.56 -10.39
N ALA A 167 -18.17 16.38 -9.37
CA ALA A 167 -19.18 16.93 -8.47
C ALA A 167 -19.06 18.45 -8.55
#